data_AF-A0A3D2Q263-F1
#
_entry.id   AF-A0A3D2Q263-F1
#
_cell.length_a   1.000
_cell.length_b   1.000
_cell.length_c   1.000
_cell.angle_alpha   90.00
_cell.angle_beta   90.00
_cell.angle_gamma   90.00
#
_symmetry.space_group_name_H-M   'P 1'
#
loop_
_entity.id
_entity.type
_entity.pdbx_description
1 polymer ?
#
loop_
_entity_poly.entity_id
_entity_poly.type
_entity_poly.pdbx_seq_one_letter_code
_entity_poly.pdbx_strand_id
1 'polypeptide(L)'
;MIGENLNHEAWAEGLKKTGVEYLPKLSRGLTAITELMRNGNEAEGARFFAQATESLRWLVGLLTNISLVKASEIEKFGEDLNTLLTAWENEDYVLIADLLEYEMAPFVEQVNSALLSLEEKKKM
;
A
#
# COMPACT_ATOMS: atom_id res chain seq x y z
N MET A 1 -34.96 -12.47 -14.76
CA MET A 1 -33.85 -13.07 -15.54
C MET A 1 -33.59 -12.14 -16.69
N ILE A 2 -32.47 -11.45 -16.83
CA ILE A 2 -31.09 -11.68 -16.37
C ILE A 2 -30.45 -10.28 -16.36
N GLY A 3 -30.31 -9.70 -15.17
CA GLY A 3 -29.45 -8.55 -14.91
C GLY A 3 -28.42 -9.01 -13.89
N GLU A 4 -27.22 -8.43 -13.92
CA GLU A 4 -26.03 -8.82 -13.13
C GLU A 4 -25.16 -9.91 -13.77
N ASN A 5 -24.55 -9.62 -14.92
CA ASN A 5 -23.25 -10.23 -15.24
C ASN A 5 -22.36 -9.35 -16.14
N LEU A 6 -22.47 -8.03 -15.99
CA LEU A 6 -21.57 -7.05 -16.60
C LEU A 6 -20.97 -6.22 -15.46
N ASN A 7 -19.82 -6.64 -14.89
CA ASN A 7 -18.88 -5.67 -14.29
C ASN A 7 -17.59 -6.23 -13.68
N HIS A 8 -17.55 -7.47 -13.19
CA HIS A 8 -16.46 -7.86 -12.28
C HIS A 8 -15.07 -7.87 -12.93
N GLU A 9 -14.99 -8.32 -14.19
CA GLU A 9 -13.73 -8.42 -14.91
C GLU A 9 -13.18 -7.05 -15.38
N ALA A 10 -14.06 -6.15 -15.83
CA ALA A 10 -13.68 -4.81 -16.26
C ALA A 10 -13.24 -3.92 -15.09
N TRP A 11 -13.86 -4.07 -13.92
CA TRP A 11 -13.47 -3.37 -12.69
C TRP A 11 -12.15 -3.88 -12.13
N ALA A 12 -11.96 -5.20 -12.12
CA ALA A 12 -10.68 -5.80 -11.73
C ALA A 12 -9.55 -5.35 -12.67
N GLU A 13 -9.80 -5.26 -13.98
CA GLU A 13 -8.81 -4.75 -14.95
C GLU A 13 -8.48 -3.27 -14.75
N GLY A 14 -9.48 -2.42 -14.45
CA GLY A 14 -9.26 -1.00 -14.14
C GLY A 14 -8.45 -0.77 -12.86
N LEU A 15 -8.72 -1.56 -11.80
CA LEU A 15 -7.97 -1.54 -10.54
C LEU A 15 -6.52 -1.98 -10.74
N LYS A 16 -6.29 -3.00 -11.58
CA LYS A 16 -4.95 -3.52 -11.90
C LYS A 16 -4.09 -2.49 -12.63
N LYS A 17 -4.62 -1.89 -13.71
CA LYS A 17 -3.89 -0.86 -14.47
C LYS A 17 -3.51 0.33 -13.58
N THR A 18 -4.41 0.72 -12.68
CA THR A 18 -4.14 1.77 -11.70
C THR A 18 -3.05 1.33 -10.73
N GLY A 19 -3.09 0.09 -10.21
CA GLY A 19 -2.10 -0.41 -9.28
C GLY A 19 -0.67 -0.46 -9.82
N VAL A 20 -0.47 -0.91 -11.05
CA VAL A 20 0.87 -0.98 -11.68
C VAL A 20 1.51 0.41 -11.79
N GLU A 21 0.72 1.47 -11.98
CA GLU A 21 1.21 2.85 -12.04
C GLU A 21 1.38 3.50 -10.66
N TYR A 22 0.55 3.12 -9.68
CA TYR A 22 0.45 3.78 -8.38
C TYR A 22 1.32 3.12 -7.30
N LEU A 23 1.40 1.79 -7.23
CA LEU A 23 2.13 1.09 -6.16
C LEU A 23 3.64 1.42 -6.14
N PRO A 24 4.36 1.54 -7.28
CA PRO A 24 5.76 1.98 -7.28
C PRO A 24 5.95 3.44 -6.83
N LYS A 25 4.93 4.30 -6.98
CA LYS A 25 4.97 5.67 -6.47
C LYS A 25 4.72 5.70 -4.97
N LEU A 26 3.81 4.85 -4.48
CA LEU A 26 3.55 4.69 -3.06
C LEU A 26 4.79 4.19 -2.33
N SER A 27 5.42 3.08 -2.76
CA SER A 27 6.65 2.56 -2.12
C SER A 27 7.72 3.65 -2.01
N ARG A 28 8.07 4.31 -3.13
CA ARG A 28 9.04 5.41 -3.14
C ARG A 28 8.64 6.59 -2.26
N GLY A 29 7.35 6.92 -2.20
CA GLY A 29 6.82 7.96 -1.35
C GLY A 29 7.00 7.62 0.14
N LEU A 30 6.74 6.38 0.53
CA LEU A 30 6.96 5.90 1.90
C LEU A 30 8.45 5.97 2.26
N THR A 31 9.35 5.52 1.38
CA THR A 31 10.81 5.65 1.59
C THR A 31 11.25 7.12 1.70
N ALA A 32 10.73 8.01 0.87
CA ALA A 32 11.08 9.44 0.97
C ALA A 32 10.59 10.07 2.29
N ILE A 33 9.44 9.62 2.81
CA ILE A 33 8.97 10.04 4.14
C ILE A 33 9.92 9.55 5.22
N THR A 34 10.44 8.32 5.14
CA THR A 34 11.37 7.79 6.15
C THR A 34 12.66 8.60 6.21
N GLU A 35 13.19 9.01 5.06
CA GLU A 35 14.36 9.89 4.97
C GLU A 35 14.10 11.25 5.65
N LEU A 36 12.91 11.83 5.47
CA LEU A 36 12.54 13.09 6.13
C LEU A 36 12.46 12.92 7.65
N MET A 37 11.85 11.84 8.13
CA MET A 37 11.76 11.54 9.56
C MET A 37 13.14 11.34 10.18
N ARG A 38 14.00 10.53 9.55
CA ARG A 38 15.36 10.23 10.06
C ARG A 38 16.28 11.46 10.09
N ASN A 39 16.05 12.44 9.22
CA ASN A 39 16.88 13.64 9.10
C ASN A 39 16.39 14.82 9.97
N GLY A 40 15.40 14.63 10.84
CA GLY A 40 14.87 15.70 11.68
C GLY A 40 13.98 16.69 10.92
N ASN A 41 13.35 16.24 9.83
CA ASN A 41 12.38 17.02 9.06
C ASN A 41 10.97 16.41 9.17
N GLU A 42 10.54 16.19 10.40
CA GLU A 42 9.34 15.41 10.74
C GLU A 42 8.07 16.13 10.32
N ALA A 43 8.03 17.47 10.38
CA ALA A 43 6.89 18.26 9.93
C ALA A 43 6.60 18.07 8.43
N GLU A 44 7.64 18.08 7.60
CA GLU A 44 7.51 17.84 6.17
C GLU A 44 7.22 16.37 5.88
N GLY A 45 7.85 15.45 6.63
CA GLY A 45 7.55 14.02 6.60
C GLY A 45 6.07 13.75 6.89
N ALA A 46 5.50 14.38 7.92
CA ALA A 46 4.10 14.26 8.29
C ALA A 46 3.16 14.83 7.22
N ARG A 47 3.53 15.96 6.59
CA ARG A 47 2.77 16.54 5.48
C ARG A 47 2.68 15.59 4.28
N PHE A 48 3.78 14.90 3.96
CA PHE A 48 3.78 13.89 2.90
C PHE A 48 3.10 12.60 3.33
N PHE A 49 3.26 12.17 4.58
CA PHE A 49 2.57 10.99 5.10
C PHE A 49 1.05 11.16 5.05
N ALA A 50 0.53 12.34 5.41
CA ALA A 50 -0.89 12.65 5.27
C ALA A 50 -1.41 12.42 3.84
N GLN A 51 -0.61 12.74 2.81
CA GLN A 51 -0.95 12.45 1.42
C GLN A 51 -0.87 10.95 1.10
N ALA A 52 0.11 10.25 1.67
CA ALA A 52 0.28 8.81 1.50
C ALA A 52 -0.88 8.00 2.13
N THR A 53 -1.55 8.51 3.17
CA THR A 53 -2.68 7.82 3.81
C THR A 53 -3.81 7.47 2.84
N GLU A 54 -4.06 8.30 1.83
CA GLU A 54 -5.10 8.00 0.82
C GLU A 54 -4.66 6.87 -0.11
N SER A 55 -3.37 6.82 -0.45
CA SER A 55 -2.80 5.71 -1.23
C SER A 55 -2.79 4.40 -0.43
N LEU A 56 -2.55 4.45 0.88
CA LEU A 56 -2.66 3.29 1.78
C LEU A 56 -4.11 2.81 1.91
N ARG A 57 -5.08 3.73 2.01
CA ARG A 57 -6.51 3.38 1.99
C ARG A 57 -6.89 2.69 0.69
N TRP A 58 -6.43 3.21 -0.44
CA TRP A 58 -6.65 2.59 -1.75
C TRP A 58 -6.03 1.19 -1.83
N LEU A 59 -4.81 0.98 -1.31
CA LEU A 59 -4.17 -0.33 -1.23
C LEU A 59 -5.02 -1.34 -0.45
N VAL A 60 -5.56 -0.96 0.71
CA VAL A 60 -6.48 -1.83 1.47
C VAL A 60 -7.71 -2.21 0.63
N GLY A 61 -8.25 -1.26 -0.14
CA GLY A 61 -9.31 -1.51 -1.11
C GLY A 61 -8.89 -2.52 -2.20
N LEU A 62 -7.67 -2.40 -2.73
CA LEU A 62 -7.15 -3.33 -3.73
C LEU A 62 -7.05 -4.76 -3.18
N LEU A 63 -6.50 -4.91 -1.97
CA LEU A 63 -6.28 -6.20 -1.30
C LEU A 63 -7.58 -6.93 -0.97
N THR A 64 -8.63 -6.18 -0.61
CA THR A 64 -9.94 -6.76 -0.30
C THR A 64 -10.71 -7.21 -1.55
N ASN A 65 -10.38 -6.66 -2.72
CA ASN A 65 -11.04 -6.99 -3.99
C ASN A 65 -10.27 -7.99 -4.85
N ILE A 66 -8.97 -8.16 -4.61
CA ILE A 66 -8.11 -9.04 -5.41
C ILE A 66 -7.26 -9.89 -4.47
N SER A 67 -7.41 -11.21 -4.56
CA SER A 67 -6.59 -12.18 -3.82
C SER A 67 -5.15 -12.23 -4.36
N LEU A 68 -4.37 -11.17 -4.10
CA LEU A 68 -2.98 -11.02 -4.56
C LEU A 68 -1.96 -11.65 -3.61
N VAL A 69 -2.28 -11.66 -2.32
CA VAL A 69 -1.40 -12.05 -1.23
C VAL A 69 -2.16 -12.96 -0.26
N LYS A 70 -1.45 -13.67 0.62
CA LYS A 70 -2.06 -14.56 1.61
C LYS A 70 -2.82 -13.75 2.65
N ALA A 71 -3.87 -14.33 3.22
CA ALA A 71 -4.64 -13.70 4.30
C ALA A 71 -3.76 -13.28 5.48
N SER A 72 -2.77 -14.10 5.86
CA SER A 72 -1.81 -13.80 6.93
C SER A 72 -0.95 -12.55 6.65
N GLU A 73 -0.68 -12.23 5.38
CA GLU A 73 0.09 -11.05 4.99
C GLU A 73 -0.77 -9.78 5.10
N ILE A 74 -2.07 -9.90 4.82
CA ILE A 74 -3.04 -8.81 5.01
C ILE A 74 -3.27 -8.56 6.51
N GLU A 75 -3.39 -9.62 7.31
CA GLU A 75 -3.51 -9.53 8.77
C GLU A 75 -2.30 -8.81 9.37
N LYS A 76 -1.08 -9.23 9.01
CA LYS A 76 0.15 -8.56 9.44
C LYS A 76 0.15 -7.08 9.04
N PHE A 77 -0.19 -6.74 7.79
CA PHE A 77 -0.24 -5.35 7.37
C PHE A 77 -1.24 -4.52 8.19
N GLY A 78 -2.36 -5.12 8.61
CA GLY A 78 -3.30 -4.49 9.55
C GLY A 78 -2.70 -4.25 10.94
N GLU A 79 -1.91 -5.18 11.46
CA GLU A 79 -1.17 -5.03 12.72
C GLU A 79 -0.10 -3.93 12.62
N ASP A 80 0.62 -3.86 11.50
CA ASP A 80 1.62 -2.82 11.22
C ASP A 80 0.97 -1.43 11.16
N LEU A 81 -0.23 -1.30 10.56
CA LEU A 81 -1.01 -0.06 10.55
C LEU A 81 -1.44 0.38 11.96
N ASN A 82 -1.86 -0.55 12.81
CA ASN A 82 -2.21 -0.24 14.20
C ASN A 82 -0.99 0.21 15.01
N THR A 83 0.16 -0.44 14.79
CA THR A 83 1.43 -0.05 15.41
C THR A 83 1.86 1.34 14.93
N LEU A 84 1.70 1.62 13.63
CA LEU A 84 2.00 2.93 13.06
C LEU A 84 1.11 4.03 13.67
N LEU A 85 -0.19 3.77 13.84
CA LEU A 85 -1.09 4.71 14.51
C LEU A 85 -0.63 5.01 15.94
N THR A 86 -0.26 3.97 16.69
CA THR A 86 0.27 4.13 18.06
C THR A 86 1.57 4.95 18.07
N ALA A 87 2.44 4.73 17.09
CA ALA A 87 3.68 5.51 16.95
C ALA A 87 3.40 6.99 16.66
N TRP A 88 2.42 7.29 15.80
CA TRP A 88 1.95 8.66 15.53
C TRP A 88 1.38 9.35 16.77
N GLU A 89 0.58 8.65 17.57
CA GLU A 89 0.00 9.20 18.81
C GLU A 89 1.06 9.55 19.86
N ASN A 90 2.21 8.87 19.81
CA ASN A 90 3.33 9.09 20.73
C ASN A 90 4.45 9.97 20.13
N GLU A 91 4.27 10.49 18.91
CA GLU A 91 5.32 11.24 18.18
C GLU A 91 6.65 10.47 18.05
N ASP A 92 6.58 9.13 17.98
CA ASP A 92 7.75 8.26 17.85
C ASP A 92 8.19 8.17 16.38
N TYR A 93 8.87 9.22 15.92
CA TYR A 93 9.31 9.35 14.52
C TYR A 93 10.34 8.30 14.10
N VAL A 94 11.07 7.70 15.05
CA VAL A 94 11.99 6.60 14.77
C VAL A 94 11.18 5.35 14.43
N LEU A 95 10.22 4.98 15.26
CA LEU A 95 9.35 3.84 15.01
C LEU A 95 8.49 4.04 13.76
N ILE A 96 7.99 5.25 13.52
CA ILE A 96 7.29 5.60 12.26
C ILE A 96 8.20 5.31 11.07
N ALA A 97 9.43 5.83 11.07
CA ALA A 97 10.36 5.60 9.97
C ALA A 97 10.65 4.11 9.76
N ASP A 98 10.87 3.35 10.83
CA ASP A 98 11.16 1.91 10.75
C ASP A 98 9.97 1.12 10.18
N LEU A 99 8.74 1.39 10.63
CA LEU A 99 7.53 0.75 10.10
C LEU A 99 7.31 1.06 8.62
N LEU A 100 7.54 2.32 8.21
CA LEU A 100 7.39 2.70 6.81
C LEU A 100 8.46 2.06 5.91
N GLU A 101 9.72 1.99 6.39
CA GLU A 101 10.87 1.50 5.63
C GLU A 101 10.91 -0.02 5.52
N TYR A 102 10.66 -0.73 6.64
CA TYR A 102 10.90 -2.16 6.73
C TYR A 102 9.63 -3.01 6.66
N GLU A 103 8.45 -2.44 6.90
CA GLU A 103 7.19 -3.18 6.84
C GLU A 103 6.32 -2.71 5.66
N MET A 104 5.97 -1.43 5.61
CA MET A 104 4.96 -0.95 4.65
C MET A 104 5.47 -0.83 3.22
N ALA A 105 6.63 -0.21 2.98
CA ALA A 105 7.18 -0.10 1.63
C ALA A 105 7.47 -1.50 1.03
N PRO A 106 8.10 -2.45 1.76
CA PRO A 106 8.29 -3.82 1.26
C PRO A 106 6.97 -4.54 0.97
N PHE A 107 5.94 -4.36 1.80
CA PHE A 107 4.62 -4.93 1.53
C PHE A 107 3.99 -4.36 0.26
N VAL A 108 4.07 -3.04 0.03
CA VAL A 108 3.62 -2.40 -1.22
C VAL A 108 4.33 -3.00 -2.44
N GLU A 109 5.63 -3.24 -2.35
CA GLU A 109 6.43 -3.86 -3.42
C GLU A 109 6.05 -5.33 -3.66
N GLN A 110 5.75 -6.07 -2.59
CA GLN A 110 5.24 -7.43 -2.69
C GLN A 110 3.91 -7.46 -3.45
N VAL A 111 2.98 -6.58 -3.11
CA VAL A 111 1.67 -6.48 -3.78
C VAL A 111 1.84 -6.08 -5.25
N ASN A 112 2.73 -5.14 -5.54
CA ASN A 112 3.05 -4.74 -6.92
C ASN A 112 3.60 -5.91 -7.73
N SER A 113 4.51 -6.69 -7.15
CA SER A 113 5.10 -7.88 -7.80
C SER A 113 4.05 -8.95 -8.06
N ALA A 114 3.18 -9.22 -7.09
CA ALA A 114 2.06 -10.14 -7.25
C ALA A 114 1.11 -9.68 -8.38
N LEU A 115 0.80 -8.39 -8.42
CA LEU A 115 -0.06 -7.78 -9.44
C LEU A 115 0.52 -7.96 -10.86
N LEU A 116 1.81 -7.67 -11.05
CA LEU A 116 2.50 -7.82 -12.32
C LEU A 116 2.54 -9.29 -12.79
N SER A 117 2.76 -10.23 -11.87
CA SER A 117 2.78 -11.67 -12.20
C SER A 117 1.45 -12.20 -12.75
N LEU A 118 0.33 -11.53 -12.43
CA LEU A 118 -0.98 -11.86 -13.00
C LEU A 118 -1.13 -11.36 -14.44
N GLU A 119 -0.50 -10.25 -14.82
CA GLU A 119 -0.55 -9.75 -16.20
C GLU A 119 0.19 -10.66 -17.17
N GLU A 120 1.34 -11.20 -16.75
CA GLU A 120 2.16 -12.08 -17.58
C GLU A 120 1.44 -13.40 -17.89
N LYS A 121 0.76 -13.98 -16.90
CA LYS A 121 -0.02 -15.22 -17.06
C LYS A 121 -1.24 -15.06 -17.98
N LYS A 122 -1.78 -13.85 -18.16
CA LYS A 122 -2.95 -13.58 -19.01
C LYS A 122 -2.57 -13.38 -20.49
N LYS A 123 -1.29 -13.15 -20.79
CA LYS A 123 -0.74 -12.98 -22.15
C LYS A 123 -0.28 -14.30 -22.79
N MET A 124 -0.18 -15.38 -22.02
CA MET A 124 0.16 -16.73 -22.46
C MET A 124 -1.11 -17.53 -22.76
#